data_AF-A0A916Y3Z4-F1
#
_entry.id   AF-A0A916Y3Z4-F1
#
_cell.length_a   1.000
_cell.length_b   1.000
_cell.length_c   1.000
_cell.angle_alpha   90.00
_cell.angle_beta   90.00
_cell.angle_gamma   90.00
#
_symmetry.space_group_name_H-M   'P 1'
#
loop_
_entity.id
_entity.type
_entity.pdbx_description
1 polymer ?
#
loop_
_entity_poly.entity_id
_entity_poly.type
_entity_poly.pdbx_seq_one_letter_code
_entity_poly.pdbx_strand_id
1 'polypeptide(L)'
;MRKIAILIAVASVCSILAYALGYETGKRHEAIKKTDPEAWKSSIYADRPIVQDAIRRWAQKNNVSPQRAMEGRLIVWMNFPDRACVSLSLHPGSVGGVPVYCYAGDISGAVYKQTTRLIEEYSDVE
;
A
#
# COMPACT_ATOMS: atom_id res chain seq x y z
N MET A 1 15.07 29.71 49.65
CA MET A 1 13.92 28.77 49.50
C MET A 1 12.93 29.20 48.40
N ARG A 2 12.43 30.44 48.36
CA ARG A 2 11.51 30.93 47.30
C ARG A 2 11.97 30.72 45.85
N LYS A 3 13.26 30.89 45.56
CA LYS A 3 13.82 30.72 44.20
C LYS A 3 13.83 29.27 43.71
N ILE A 4 13.91 28.29 44.62
CA ILE A 4 13.96 26.86 44.30
C ILE A 4 12.55 26.35 43.96
N ALA A 5 11.52 26.81 44.67
CA ALA A 5 10.13 26.47 44.40
C ALA A 5 9.66 26.94 43.00
N ILE A 6 10.14 28.10 42.54
CA ILE A 6 9.82 28.63 41.20
C ILE A 6 10.44 27.75 40.10
N LEU A 7 11.69 27.30 40.27
CA LEU A 7 12.35 26.43 39.29
C LEU A 7 11.65 25.07 39.13
N ILE A 8 11.18 24.48 40.23
CA ILE A 8 10.45 23.19 40.21
C ILE A 8 9.09 23.35 39.51
N ALA A 9 8.39 24.47 39.74
CA ALA A 9 7.11 24.74 39.09
C ALA A 9 7.27 24.97 37.58
N VAL A 10 8.33 25.67 37.15
CA VAL A 10 8.59 25.89 35.71
C VAL A 10 8.97 24.58 35.02
N ALA A 11 9.82 23.76 35.64
CA ALA A 11 10.23 22.48 35.07
C ALA A 11 9.05 21.53 34.84
N SER A 12 8.13 21.43 35.82
CA SER A 12 6.95 20.56 35.72
C SER A 12 5.94 21.04 34.68
N VAL A 13 5.72 22.36 34.56
CA VAL A 13 4.87 22.94 33.49
C VAL A 13 5.46 22.68 32.10
N CYS A 14 6.79 22.82 31.94
CA CYS A 14 7.46 22.52 30.68
C CYS A 14 7.34 21.04 30.29
N SER A 15 7.44 20.12 31.25
CA SER A 15 7.25 18.69 30.98
C SER A 15 5.83 18.39 30.49
N ILE A 16 4.80 18.92 31.15
CA ILE A 16 3.40 18.68 30.77
C ILE A 16 3.10 19.22 29.37
N LEU A 17 3.62 20.41 29.03
CA LEU A 17 3.48 21.00 27.69
C LEU A 17 4.16 20.15 26.60
N ALA A 18 5.35 19.59 26.88
CA ALA A 18 6.04 18.73 25.93
C ALA A 18 5.27 17.42 25.65
N TYR A 19 4.68 16.80 26.68
CA TYR A 19 3.84 15.62 26.50
C TYR A 19 2.55 15.92 25.73
N ALA A 20 1.89 17.04 26.00
CA ALA A 20 0.68 17.45 25.27
C ALA A 20 0.97 17.73 23.79
N LEU A 21 2.06 18.44 23.49
CA LEU A 21 2.51 18.70 22.11
C LEU A 21 2.89 17.41 21.38
N GLY A 22 3.57 16.48 22.06
CA GLY A 22 3.91 15.16 21.50
C GLY A 22 2.67 14.31 21.19
N TYR A 23 1.65 14.37 22.05
CA TYR A 23 0.39 13.62 21.86
C TYR A 23 -0.44 14.15 20.68
N GLU A 24 -0.51 15.48 20.51
CA GLU A 24 -1.16 16.13 19.36
C GLU A 24 -0.44 15.84 18.04
N THR A 25 0.90 15.86 18.03
CA THR A 25 1.68 15.49 16.83
C THR A 25 1.56 14.00 16.49
N GLY A 26 1.47 13.12 17.50
CA GLY A 26 1.20 11.69 17.32
C GLY A 26 -0.15 11.42 16.65
N LYS A 27 -1.22 12.11 17.08
CA LYS A 27 -2.56 12.00 16.46
C LYS A 27 -2.59 12.50 15.01
N ARG A 28 -1.81 13.54 14.66
CA ARG A 28 -1.66 13.98 13.26
C ARG A 28 -0.94 12.94 12.40
N HIS A 29 0.03 12.22 12.94
CA HIS A 29 0.67 11.10 12.24
C HIS A 29 -0.29 9.91 12.05
N GLU A 30 -1.15 9.62 13.03
CA GLU A 30 -2.20 8.60 12.87
C GLU A 30 -3.28 9.00 11.85
N ALA A 31 -3.59 10.29 11.72
CA ALA A 31 -4.53 10.77 10.70
C ALA A 31 -4.03 10.55 9.26
N ILE A 32 -2.71 10.54 9.03
CA ILE A 32 -2.09 10.17 7.74
C ILE A 32 -2.23 8.66 7.47
N LYS A 33 -2.51 7.85 8.51
CA LYS A 33 -2.66 6.40 8.46
C LYS A 33 -4.08 5.92 8.10
N LYS A 34 -5.03 6.83 7.86
CA LYS A 34 -6.27 6.49 7.14
C LYS A 34 -5.98 6.40 5.64
N THR A 35 -5.16 5.43 5.26
CA THR A 35 -5.09 4.99 3.88
C THR A 35 -6.46 4.43 3.54
N ASP A 36 -7.15 5.04 2.58
CA ASP A 36 -8.43 4.53 2.08
C ASP A 36 -8.23 3.06 1.67
N PRO A 37 -8.91 2.09 2.32
CA PRO A 37 -8.74 0.67 2.01
C PRO A 37 -9.11 0.35 0.56
N GLU A 38 -9.87 1.23 -0.11
CA GLU A 38 -10.27 1.10 -1.49
C GLU A 38 -9.50 2.03 -2.44
N ALA A 39 -8.40 2.66 -2.00
CA ALA A 39 -7.60 3.56 -2.83
C ALA A 39 -7.16 2.93 -4.17
N TRP A 40 -6.95 1.62 -4.20
CA TRP A 40 -6.62 0.87 -5.41
C TRP A 40 -7.68 1.00 -6.51
N LYS A 41 -8.96 1.18 -6.17
CA LYS A 41 -10.05 1.35 -7.15
C LYS A 41 -9.91 2.64 -7.96
N SER A 42 -9.23 3.64 -7.42
CA SER A 42 -8.96 4.90 -8.14
C SER A 42 -7.87 4.79 -9.21
N SER A 43 -7.17 3.65 -9.27
CA SER A 43 -6.15 3.41 -10.30
C SER A 43 -6.79 3.34 -11.68
N ILE A 44 -6.21 4.04 -12.66
CA ILE A 44 -6.58 3.94 -14.08
C ILE A 44 -6.42 2.52 -14.66
N TYR A 45 -5.72 1.64 -13.93
CA TYR A 45 -5.51 0.25 -14.30
C TYR A 45 -6.47 -0.72 -13.62
N ALA A 46 -7.29 -0.25 -12.67
CA ALA A 46 -8.14 -1.11 -11.83
C ALA A 46 -9.03 -2.02 -12.68
N ASP A 47 -9.66 -1.50 -13.74
CA ASP A 47 -10.59 -2.26 -14.58
C ASP A 47 -9.90 -3.12 -15.66
N ARG A 48 -8.57 -3.15 -15.72
CA ARG A 48 -7.87 -3.96 -16.73
C ARG A 48 -8.02 -5.46 -16.44
N PRO A 49 -8.29 -6.30 -17.46
CA PRO A 49 -8.50 -7.74 -17.24
C PRO A 49 -7.35 -8.45 -16.51
N ILE A 50 -6.10 -8.11 -16.81
CA ILE A 50 -4.96 -8.73 -16.13
C ILE A 50 -4.80 -8.27 -14.69
N VAL A 51 -5.23 -7.05 -14.37
CA VAL A 51 -5.23 -6.54 -12.99
C VAL A 51 -6.29 -7.26 -12.17
N GLN A 52 -7.50 -7.39 -12.72
CA GLN A 52 -8.58 -8.16 -12.09
C GLN A 52 -8.19 -9.64 -11.89
N ASP A 53 -7.49 -10.23 -12.86
CA ASP A 53 -6.96 -11.60 -12.72
C ASP A 53 -5.91 -11.71 -11.61
N ALA A 54 -4.95 -10.77 -11.53
CA ALA A 54 -3.92 -10.73 -10.50
C ALA A 54 -4.52 -10.59 -9.10
N ILE A 55 -5.50 -9.68 -8.94
CA ILE A 55 -6.24 -9.49 -7.68
C ILE A 55 -6.96 -10.79 -7.29
N ARG A 56 -7.65 -11.42 -8.24
CA ARG A 56 -8.37 -12.68 -8.00
C ARG A 56 -7.43 -13.79 -7.54
N ARG A 57 -6.28 -13.97 -8.21
CA ARG A 57 -5.27 -14.98 -7.83
C ARG A 57 -4.74 -14.74 -6.43
N TRP A 58 -4.40 -13.49 -6.11
CA TRP A 58 -3.91 -13.13 -4.79
C TRP A 58 -4.95 -13.36 -3.70
N ALA A 59 -6.21 -12.99 -3.95
CA ALA A 59 -7.32 -13.23 -3.04
C ALA A 59 -7.56 -14.72 -2.80
N GLN A 60 -7.52 -15.54 -3.86
CA GLN A 60 -7.63 -17.00 -3.77
C GLN A 60 -6.48 -17.60 -2.96
N LYS A 61 -5.24 -17.17 -3.22
CA LYS A 61 -4.05 -17.66 -2.50
C LYS A 61 -4.13 -17.40 -0.99
N ASN A 62 -4.70 -16.26 -0.61
CA ASN A 62 -4.86 -15.86 0.79
C ASN A 62 -6.20 -16.30 1.39
N ASN A 63 -7.06 -17.00 0.63
CA ASN A 63 -8.40 -17.41 1.04
C ASN A 63 -9.26 -16.27 1.60
N VAL A 64 -9.25 -15.12 0.91
CA VAL A 64 -10.03 -13.91 1.27
C VAL A 64 -10.76 -13.34 0.05
N SER A 65 -11.63 -12.35 0.26
CA SER A 65 -12.27 -11.63 -0.84
C SER A 65 -11.26 -10.74 -1.60
N PRO A 66 -11.49 -10.45 -2.90
CA PRO A 66 -10.69 -9.50 -3.67
C PRO A 66 -10.49 -8.14 -3.00
N GLN A 67 -11.56 -7.61 -2.39
CA GLN A 67 -11.52 -6.34 -1.67
C GLN A 67 -10.57 -6.43 -0.48
N ARG A 68 -10.71 -7.49 0.33
CA ARG A 68 -9.87 -7.70 1.52
C ARG A 68 -8.40 -7.92 1.16
N ALA A 69 -8.15 -8.64 0.06
CA ALA A 69 -6.81 -8.91 -0.45
C ALA A 69 -6.06 -7.64 -0.87
N MET A 70 -6.81 -6.59 -1.26
CA MET A 70 -6.31 -5.31 -1.75
C MET A 70 -6.29 -4.19 -0.71
N GLU A 71 -6.77 -4.43 0.51
CA GLU A 71 -6.70 -3.44 1.57
C GLU A 71 -5.24 -3.05 1.85
N GLY A 72 -4.97 -1.73 1.86
CA GLY A 72 -3.62 -1.22 2.06
C GLY A 72 -2.67 -1.51 0.89
N ARG A 73 -3.20 -1.82 -0.31
CA ARG A 73 -2.40 -2.05 -1.53
C ARG A 73 -2.67 -1.04 -2.63
N LEU A 74 -1.69 -0.96 -3.54
CA LEU A 74 -1.66 -0.17 -4.75
C LEU A 74 -1.42 -1.09 -5.95
N ILE A 75 -2.02 -0.73 -7.08
CA ILE A 75 -1.79 -1.43 -8.35
C ILE A 75 -0.63 -0.74 -9.07
N VAL A 76 0.46 -1.50 -9.29
CA VAL A 76 1.58 -1.05 -10.12
C VAL A 76 1.61 -1.87 -11.40
N TRP A 77 1.46 -1.19 -12.52
CA TRP A 77 1.55 -1.78 -13.85
C TRP A 77 2.96 -1.60 -14.42
N MET A 78 3.57 -2.67 -14.89
CA MET A 78 4.86 -2.66 -15.59
C MET A 78 4.69 -3.27 -16.97
N ASN A 79 5.14 -2.57 -18.02
CA ASN A 79 5.05 -3.05 -19.40
C ASN A 79 6.44 -3.36 -19.93
N PHE A 80 6.61 -4.55 -20.51
CA PHE A 80 7.81 -5.03 -21.16
C PHE A 80 7.50 -5.41 -22.61
N PRO A 81 8.51 -5.59 -23.48
CA PRO A 81 8.28 -5.92 -24.88
C PRO A 81 7.44 -7.19 -25.11
N ASP A 82 7.63 -8.20 -24.26
CA ASP A 82 7.05 -9.54 -24.39
C ASP A 82 5.99 -9.87 -23.31
N ARG A 83 5.80 -8.98 -22.33
CA ARG A 83 4.93 -9.23 -21.17
C ARG A 83 4.45 -7.96 -20.48
N ALA A 84 3.35 -8.09 -19.75
CA ALA A 84 2.87 -7.07 -18.82
C ALA A 84 2.81 -7.68 -17.42
N CYS A 85 3.34 -6.98 -16.44
CA CYS A 85 3.34 -7.43 -15.06
C CYS A 85 2.51 -6.50 -14.17
N VAL A 86 1.76 -7.10 -13.26
CA VAL A 86 0.96 -6.42 -12.25
C VAL A 86 1.55 -6.73 -10.89
N SER A 87 2.00 -5.69 -10.19
CA SER A 87 2.42 -5.77 -8.78
C SER A 87 1.33 -5.22 -7.88
N LEU A 88 0.96 -5.98 -6.85
CA LEU A 88 0.02 -5.54 -5.80
C LEU A 88 0.82 -4.98 -4.63
N SER A 89 1.44 -3.83 -4.87
CA SER A 89 2.37 -3.16 -3.94
C SER A 89 1.65 -2.69 -2.68
N LEU A 90 2.38 -2.58 -1.57
CA LEU A 90 1.83 -2.06 -0.32
C LEU A 90 1.87 -0.52 -0.30
N HIS A 91 0.87 0.08 0.37
CA HIS A 91 0.95 1.48 0.74
C HIS A 91 2.12 1.73 1.70
N PRO A 92 2.75 2.93 1.66
CA PRO A 92 3.81 3.29 2.59
C PRO A 92 3.40 3.04 4.05
N GLY A 93 4.25 2.33 4.80
CA GLY A 93 3.99 1.99 6.21
C GLY A 93 3.10 0.75 6.43
N SER A 94 2.69 0.04 5.37
CA SER A 94 2.04 -1.28 5.47
C SER A 94 3.06 -2.41 5.44
N VAL A 95 2.69 -3.59 5.95
CA VAL A 95 3.56 -4.78 6.06
C VAL A 95 2.89 -5.98 5.39
N GLY A 96 3.67 -6.79 4.68
CA GLY A 96 3.21 -8.03 4.03
C GLY A 96 3.94 -8.33 2.71
N GLY A 97 3.63 -9.46 2.09
CA GLY A 97 4.18 -9.84 0.78
C GLY A 97 3.68 -8.94 -0.35
N VAL A 98 4.53 -8.70 -1.36
CA VAL A 98 4.24 -7.92 -2.57
C VAL A 98 4.24 -8.85 -3.78
N PRO A 99 3.07 -9.40 -4.17
CA PRO A 99 3.01 -10.35 -5.27
C PRO A 99 3.10 -9.65 -6.63
N VAL A 100 3.80 -10.28 -7.57
CA VAL A 100 3.89 -9.83 -8.97
C VAL A 100 3.41 -10.94 -9.90
N TYR A 101 2.49 -10.62 -10.80
CA TYR A 101 1.95 -11.54 -11.80
C TYR A 101 2.27 -11.02 -13.20
N CYS A 102 3.00 -11.80 -13.99
CA CYS A 102 3.37 -11.44 -15.36
C CYS A 102 2.57 -12.24 -16.38
N TYR A 103 2.07 -11.53 -17.38
CA TYR A 103 1.17 -12.01 -18.40
C TYR A 103 1.81 -11.88 -19.78
N ALA A 104 1.56 -12.85 -20.65
CA ALA A 104 2.00 -12.78 -22.04
C ALA A 104 1.40 -11.54 -22.71
N GLY A 105 2.29 -10.71 -23.27
CA GLY A 105 1.94 -9.60 -24.13
C GLY A 105 2.47 -9.87 -25.53
N ASP A 106 1.69 -9.53 -26.54
CA ASP A 106 2.15 -9.60 -27.92
C ASP A 106 2.17 -8.20 -28.51
N ILE A 107 3.35 -7.74 -28.93
CA ILE A 107 3.49 -6.58 -29.81
C ILE A 107 3.29 -7.08 -31.24
N SER A 108 2.03 -7.21 -31.65
CA SER A 108 1.67 -7.49 -33.02
C SER A 108 1.43 -6.16 -33.75
N GLY A 109 2.47 -5.59 -34.34
CA GLY A 109 2.43 -4.30 -35.06
C GLY A 109 2.49 -3.09 -34.11
N ALA A 110 1.58 -2.12 -34.26
CA ALA A 110 1.50 -0.91 -33.43
C ALA A 110 0.52 -1.02 -32.23
N VAL A 111 -0.05 -2.22 -32.00
CA VAL A 111 -1.06 -2.44 -30.95
C VAL A 111 -0.56 -3.52 -29.99
N TYR A 112 -0.41 -3.16 -28.72
CA TYR A 112 -0.10 -4.12 -27.66
C TYR A 112 -1.34 -4.94 -27.31
N LYS A 113 -1.32 -6.24 -27.60
CA LYS A 113 -2.40 -7.16 -27.24
C LYS A 113 -2.11 -7.81 -25.90
N GLN A 114 -2.88 -7.41 -24.89
CA GLN A 114 -2.84 -8.01 -23.56
C GLN A 114 -3.65 -9.29 -23.53
N THR A 115 -3.04 -10.37 -23.04
CA THR A 115 -3.75 -11.61 -22.73
C THR A 115 -3.76 -11.83 -21.23
N THR A 116 -4.75 -12.55 -20.70
CA THR A 116 -4.75 -13.02 -19.31
C THR A 116 -3.95 -14.31 -19.12
N ARG A 117 -3.14 -14.69 -20.11
CA ARG A 117 -2.25 -15.85 -20.02
C ARG A 117 -1.08 -15.53 -19.11
N LEU A 118 -1.15 -16.03 -17.87
CA LEU A 118 -0.06 -15.95 -16.92
C LEU A 118 1.16 -16.72 -17.45
N ILE A 119 2.34 -16.10 -17.40
CA ILE A 119 3.62 -16.70 -17.82
C ILE A 119 4.58 -16.85 -16.65
N GLU A 120 4.52 -15.94 -15.68
CA GLU A 120 5.38 -15.98 -14.49
C GLU A 120 4.60 -15.40 -13.29
N GLU A 121 4.89 -15.94 -12.11
CA GLU A 121 4.30 -15.54 -10.84
C GLU A 121 5.40 -15.43 -9.78
N TYR A 122 5.46 -14.28 -9.11
CA TYR A 122 6.37 -14.00 -8.00
C TYR A 122 5.52 -13.59 -6.80
N SER A 123 4.80 -14.55 -6.23
CA SER A 123 3.84 -14.33 -5.15
C SER A 123 4.18 -15.09 -3.86
N ASP A 124 5.28 -15.86 -3.85
CA ASP A 124 5.77 -16.67 -2.72
C ASP A 124 6.70 -15.88 -1.78
N VAL A 125 6.36 -14.62 -1.52
CA VAL A 125 7.09 -13.80 -0.54
C VAL A 125 6.39 -13.94 0.82
N GLU A 126 6.97 -14.80 1.66
CA GLU A 126 6.68 -14.92 3.11
C GLU A 126 6.94 -13.60 3.85
#